data_AF-A0A3M1PRZ4-F1
#
_entry.id   AF-A0A3M1PRZ4-F1
#
_cell.length_a   1.000
_cell.length_b   1.000
_cell.length_c   1.000
_cell.angle_alpha   90.00
_cell.angle_beta   90.00
_cell.angle_gamma   90.00
#
_symmetry.space_group_name_H-M   'P 1'
#
loop_
_entity.id
_entity.type
_entity.pdbx_description
1 polymer ?
#
loop_
_entity_poly.entity_id
_entity_poly.type
_entity_poly.pdbx_seq_one_letter_code
_entity_poly.pdbx_strand_id
1 'polypeptide(L)'
;MMRQASKGVPLRVIVGLRTQWPGGVLRRTVFSALLVLLMFSSTQAPGPSHAVQSRGDDGLREVTAAALWQAADHSRDRRAVARLLQQAIRGAGNLCAWVSDYQIIEHSANRLLFKAKCPGMPLYGVRIERGERLRMQVVGGDGLVGPFSPADGEIISFDQPPSEGIFAGEENRQPPEETNRPRWWILLSSTVNLLLLAAVIVTVVIVARRAKPLPPLESAQKNALMLESREVLPNIYRHPDGFYIVRGRHGRRRIFPWLISALLYRDLGIRFLEHRAFHFSGSRRKD
;
A
#
# COMPACT_ATOMS: atom_id res chain seq x y z
N MET A 1 74.43 -26.53 -55.01
CA MET A 1 74.14 -25.09 -54.74
C MET A 1 72.63 -24.88 -54.81
N MET A 2 71.95 -24.88 -53.66
CA MET A 2 70.49 -24.76 -53.56
C MET A 2 70.15 -23.54 -52.69
N ARG A 3 69.39 -22.59 -53.27
CA ARG A 3 68.85 -21.41 -52.58
C ARG A 3 67.56 -21.80 -51.85
N GLN A 4 67.51 -21.58 -50.54
CA GLN A 4 66.28 -21.62 -49.74
C GLN A 4 65.75 -20.19 -49.57
N ALA A 5 64.54 -19.95 -50.08
CA ALA A 5 63.80 -18.71 -49.90
C ALA A 5 62.87 -18.83 -48.68
N SER A 6 63.17 -18.10 -47.61
CA SER A 6 62.32 -17.99 -46.42
C SER A 6 61.13 -17.08 -46.70
N LYS A 7 59.91 -17.62 -46.63
CA LYS A 7 58.67 -16.84 -46.64
C LYS A 7 58.46 -16.22 -45.26
N GLY A 8 58.52 -14.89 -45.20
CA GLY A 8 58.18 -14.11 -44.01
C GLY A 8 56.67 -14.10 -43.76
N VAL A 9 56.28 -14.43 -42.53
CA VAL A 9 54.91 -14.31 -42.02
C VAL A 9 54.78 -12.96 -41.32
N PRO A 10 53.82 -12.09 -41.67
CA PRO A 10 53.62 -10.84 -40.96
C PRO A 10 52.89 -11.07 -39.64
N LEU A 11 53.58 -10.81 -38.53
CA LEU A 11 53.00 -10.68 -37.19
C LEU A 11 52.09 -9.45 -37.16
N ARG A 12 50.77 -9.66 -37.27
CA ARG A 12 49.76 -8.66 -36.92
C ARG A 12 49.65 -8.57 -35.39
N VAL A 13 50.31 -7.56 -34.82
CA VAL A 13 50.08 -7.12 -33.44
C VAL A 13 48.69 -6.49 -33.36
N ILE A 14 47.72 -7.24 -32.85
CA ILE A 14 46.38 -6.71 -32.52
C ILE A 14 46.50 -6.02 -31.16
N VAL A 15 46.65 -4.70 -31.19
CA VAL A 15 46.52 -3.84 -30.00
C VAL A 15 45.04 -3.84 -29.59
N GLY A 16 44.69 -4.68 -28.63
CA GLY A 16 43.38 -4.67 -28.00
C GLY A 16 43.22 -3.46 -27.11
N LEU A 17 42.61 -2.38 -27.63
CA LEU A 17 42.07 -1.30 -26.80
C LEU A 17 40.96 -1.85 -25.91
N ARG A 18 41.31 -2.14 -24.66
CA ARG A 18 40.40 -2.51 -23.57
C ARG A 18 39.64 -1.25 -23.16
N THR A 19 38.53 -0.96 -23.85
CA THR A 19 37.58 0.07 -23.41
C THR A 19 36.86 -0.45 -22.16
N GLN A 20 37.39 -0.10 -21.00
CA GLN A 20 36.80 -0.37 -19.70
C GLN A 20 35.63 0.61 -19.51
N TRP A 21 34.43 0.20 -19.93
CA TRP A 21 33.22 1.00 -19.76
C TRP A 21 32.81 1.05 -18.27
N PRO A 22 32.65 2.23 -17.65
CA PRO A 22 32.17 2.37 -16.27
C PRO A 22 30.65 2.17 -16.24
N GLY A 23 30.19 0.93 -16.44
CA GLY A 23 28.77 0.56 -16.51
C GLY A 23 28.04 0.45 -15.17
N GLY A 24 28.69 0.80 -14.05
CA GLY A 24 28.13 0.63 -12.71
C GLY A 24 27.26 1.79 -12.21
N VAL A 25 27.55 3.02 -12.63
CA VAL A 25 26.97 4.22 -11.98
C VAL A 25 25.61 4.60 -12.57
N LEU A 26 25.42 4.43 -13.89
CA LEU A 26 24.15 4.81 -14.55
C LEU A 26 22.95 3.90 -14.19
N ARG A 27 23.20 2.68 -13.71
CA ARG A 27 22.12 1.76 -13.28
C ARG A 27 21.52 2.13 -11.93
N ARG A 28 22.26 2.83 -11.05
CA ARG A 28 21.78 3.20 -9.71
C ARG A 28 20.93 4.47 -9.71
N THR A 29 21.21 5.43 -10.60
CA THR A 29 20.50 6.72 -10.62
C THR A 29 19.09 6.63 -11.21
N VAL A 30 18.91 5.88 -12.30
CA VAL A 30 17.57 5.65 -12.90
C VAL A 30 16.64 4.90 -11.93
N PHE A 31 17.22 4.07 -11.05
CA PHE A 31 16.48 3.30 -10.06
C PHE A 31 15.96 4.12 -8.89
N SER A 32 16.72 5.12 -8.42
CA SER A 32 16.23 6.04 -7.38
C SER A 32 15.09 6.90 -7.90
N ALA A 33 15.16 7.37 -9.16
CA ALA A 33 14.09 8.18 -9.74
C ALA A 33 12.77 7.40 -9.90
N LEU A 34 12.83 6.14 -10.33
CA LEU A 34 11.63 5.31 -10.52
C LEU A 34 10.97 4.87 -9.20
N LEU A 35 11.78 4.60 -8.17
CA LEU A 35 11.28 4.18 -6.86
C LEU A 35 10.72 5.36 -6.06
N VAL A 36 11.28 6.57 -6.23
CA VAL A 36 10.68 7.82 -5.72
C VAL A 36 9.35 8.10 -6.41
N LEU A 37 9.25 7.89 -7.73
CA LEU A 37 8.00 8.13 -8.47
C LEU A 37 6.86 7.18 -8.07
N LEU A 38 7.14 5.91 -7.78
CA LEU A 38 6.13 4.97 -7.30
C LEU A 38 5.72 5.21 -5.83
N MET A 39 6.61 5.77 -5.01
CA MET A 39 6.26 6.20 -3.64
C MET A 39 5.39 7.47 -3.63
N PHE A 40 5.55 8.38 -4.61
CA PHE A 40 4.73 9.59 -4.70
C PHE A 40 3.34 9.40 -5.32
N SER A 41 3.08 8.30 -6.05
CA SER A 41 1.74 8.04 -6.62
C SER A 41 0.77 7.36 -5.65
N SER A 42 1.21 6.98 -4.46
CA SER A 42 0.36 6.35 -3.42
C SER A 42 0.21 7.19 -2.15
N THR A 43 0.84 8.37 -2.08
CA THR A 43 0.41 9.41 -1.16
C THR A 43 -0.87 10.06 -1.69
N GLN A 44 -2.00 9.36 -1.56
CA GLN A 44 -3.16 10.05 -1.01
C GLN A 44 -2.63 10.67 0.26
N ALA A 45 -2.47 11.99 0.27
CA ALA A 45 -2.14 12.70 1.48
C ALA A 45 -3.13 12.16 2.53
N PRO A 46 -2.68 11.45 3.59
CA PRO A 46 -3.55 11.30 4.73
C PRO A 46 -3.92 12.73 5.07
N GLY A 47 -5.20 13.07 4.90
CA GLY A 47 -5.72 14.35 5.36
C GLY A 47 -5.17 14.56 6.77
N PRO A 48 -4.70 15.77 7.10
CA PRO A 48 -3.91 16.01 8.29
C PRO A 48 -4.57 15.28 9.45
N SER A 49 -3.92 14.19 9.88
CA SER A 49 -4.29 13.52 11.10
C SER A 49 -3.84 14.52 12.14
N HIS A 50 -4.75 15.45 12.46
CA HIS A 50 -4.58 16.40 13.54
C HIS A 50 -4.52 15.56 14.83
N ALA A 51 -3.38 14.93 15.07
CA ALA A 51 -2.88 14.65 16.40
C ALA A 51 -2.43 16.00 17.01
N VAL A 52 -3.34 16.97 17.00
CA VAL A 52 -3.23 18.17 17.82
C VAL A 52 -3.65 17.71 19.20
N GLN A 53 -2.68 17.77 20.09
CA GLN A 53 -2.75 17.41 21.50
C GLN A 53 -3.95 18.07 22.18
N SER A 54 -4.99 17.28 22.37
CA SER A 54 -6.11 17.61 23.24
C SER A 54 -5.78 17.08 24.64
N ARG A 55 -5.14 17.91 25.47
CA ARG A 55 -5.22 17.68 26.93
C ARG A 55 -6.55 18.18 27.49
N GLY A 56 -7.30 18.98 26.71
CA GLY A 56 -8.62 19.50 27.02
C GLY A 56 -9.79 18.58 26.62
N ASP A 57 -9.76 17.92 25.46
CA ASP A 57 -10.87 17.03 25.05
C ASP A 57 -10.86 15.69 25.79
N ASP A 58 -9.75 15.28 26.41
CA ASP A 58 -9.72 14.05 27.21
C ASP A 58 -10.76 14.07 28.34
N GLY A 59 -10.92 15.22 29.01
CA GLY A 59 -11.95 15.41 30.04
C GLY A 59 -13.37 15.37 29.48
N LEU A 60 -13.60 16.01 28.32
CA LEU A 60 -14.92 15.99 27.67
C LEU A 60 -15.29 14.58 27.20
N ARG A 61 -14.32 13.82 26.69
CA ARG A 61 -14.51 12.42 26.25
C ARG A 61 -14.83 11.51 27.43
N GLU A 62 -14.15 11.69 28.55
CA GLU A 62 -14.43 10.93 29.78
C GLU A 62 -15.83 11.23 30.34
N VAL A 63 -16.23 12.50 30.38
CA VAL A 63 -17.59 12.90 30.81
C VAL A 63 -18.65 12.36 29.85
N THR A 64 -18.41 12.42 28.54
CA THR A 64 -19.33 11.86 27.53
C THR A 64 -19.44 10.34 27.67
N ALA A 65 -18.33 9.65 27.94
CA ALA A 65 -18.29 8.21 28.17
C ALA A 65 -19.09 7.81 29.42
N ALA A 66 -18.95 8.56 30.52
CA ALA A 66 -19.71 8.36 31.74
C ALA A 66 -21.22 8.56 31.52
N ALA A 67 -21.58 9.63 30.80
CA ALA A 67 -22.97 9.92 30.47
C ALA A 67 -23.60 8.83 29.57
N LEU A 68 -22.86 8.34 28.56
CA LEU A 68 -23.31 7.24 27.70
C LEU A 68 -23.50 5.95 28.48
N TRP A 69 -22.56 5.63 29.38
CA TRP A 69 -22.65 4.45 30.23
C TRP A 69 -23.89 4.50 31.11
N GLN A 70 -24.10 5.62 31.81
CA GLN A 70 -25.25 5.80 32.68
C GLN A 70 -26.57 5.77 31.89
N ALA A 71 -26.61 6.41 30.72
CA ALA A 71 -27.79 6.43 29.85
C ALA A 71 -28.15 5.04 29.29
N ALA A 72 -27.14 4.22 28.97
CA ALA A 72 -27.35 2.85 28.53
C ALA A 72 -27.91 1.95 29.64
N ASP A 73 -27.41 2.10 30.86
CA ASP A 73 -27.83 1.33 32.02
C ASP A 73 -29.27 1.69 32.45
N HIS A 74 -29.61 2.98 32.38
CA HIS A 74 -30.92 3.46 32.82
C HIS A 74 -31.99 3.45 31.72
N SER A 75 -31.62 3.22 30.44
CA SER A 75 -32.43 2.98 29.22
C SER A 75 -33.70 3.83 28.96
N ARG A 76 -34.02 4.81 29.80
CA ARG A 76 -35.29 5.54 29.75
C ARG A 76 -35.34 6.64 28.71
N ASP A 77 -34.20 7.22 28.34
CA ASP A 77 -34.14 8.28 27.34
C ASP A 77 -33.29 7.88 26.13
N ARG A 78 -33.94 7.19 25.19
CA ARG A 78 -33.33 6.76 23.92
C ARG A 78 -32.77 7.95 23.13
N ARG A 79 -33.39 9.14 23.24
CA ARG A 79 -32.95 10.36 22.54
C ARG A 79 -31.73 10.98 23.21
N ALA A 80 -31.58 10.90 24.53
CA ALA A 80 -30.35 11.29 25.21
C ALA A 80 -29.16 10.46 24.73
N VAL A 81 -29.31 9.13 24.60
CA VAL A 81 -28.26 8.25 24.06
C VAL A 81 -27.87 8.69 22.65
N ALA A 82 -28.84 8.92 21.76
CA ALA A 82 -28.58 9.38 20.40
C ALA A 82 -27.79 10.70 20.36
N ARG A 83 -28.14 11.68 21.21
CA ARG A 83 -27.42 12.97 21.33
C ARG A 83 -26.00 12.78 21.85
N LEU A 84 -25.79 11.94 22.86
CA LEU A 84 -24.46 11.67 23.40
C LEU A 84 -23.59 10.90 22.39
N LEU A 85 -24.16 9.97 21.63
CA LEU A 85 -23.47 9.27 20.53
C LEU A 85 -23.06 10.26 19.44
N GLN A 86 -23.94 11.19 19.07
CA GLN A 86 -23.61 12.25 18.13
C GLN A 86 -22.43 13.08 18.63
N GLN A 87 -22.44 13.50 19.90
CA GLN A 87 -21.36 14.28 20.51
C GLN A 87 -20.05 13.48 20.52
N ALA A 88 -20.08 12.19 20.83
CA ALA A 88 -18.92 11.31 20.81
C ALA A 88 -18.33 11.20 19.38
N ILE A 89 -19.17 10.99 18.37
CA ILE A 89 -18.76 10.86 16.96
C ILE A 89 -18.15 12.18 16.44
N ARG A 90 -18.80 13.32 16.75
CA ARG A 90 -18.28 14.65 16.40
C ARG A 90 -16.98 14.99 17.13
N GLY A 91 -16.89 14.66 18.43
CA GLY A 91 -15.67 14.83 19.22
C GLY A 91 -14.49 13.99 18.73
N ALA A 92 -14.76 12.94 17.96
CA ALA A 92 -13.73 12.17 17.26
C ALA A 92 -13.36 12.73 15.86
N GLY A 93 -13.90 13.89 15.48
CA GLY A 93 -13.63 14.56 14.20
C GLY A 93 -14.51 14.12 13.03
N ASN A 94 -15.55 13.31 13.27
CA ASN A 94 -16.43 12.82 12.21
C ASN A 94 -17.63 13.76 11.99
N LEU A 95 -18.11 13.81 10.74
CA LEU A 95 -19.32 14.55 10.38
C LEU A 95 -20.55 13.72 10.75
N CYS A 96 -21.27 14.13 11.80
CA CYS A 96 -22.54 13.52 12.19
C CYS A 96 -23.53 14.60 12.63
N ALA A 97 -24.50 14.92 11.76
CA ALA A 97 -25.52 15.93 12.03
C ALA A 97 -26.48 15.50 13.13
N TRP A 98 -26.84 14.22 13.16
CA TRP A 98 -27.60 13.54 14.21
C TRP A 98 -27.49 12.03 13.99
N VAL A 99 -27.85 11.23 15.00
CA VAL A 99 -27.85 9.77 14.92
C VAL A 99 -29.26 9.30 14.53
N SER A 100 -29.41 8.73 13.34
CA SER A 100 -30.69 8.19 12.85
C SER A 100 -31.04 6.88 13.50
N ASP A 101 -30.06 6.01 13.63
CA ASP A 101 -30.24 4.67 14.16
C ASP A 101 -29.09 4.33 15.09
N TYR A 102 -29.35 3.64 16.18
CA TYR A 102 -28.31 2.99 16.93
C TYR A 102 -28.74 1.64 17.48
N GLN A 103 -27.75 0.82 17.79
CA GLN A 103 -27.91 -0.52 18.33
C GLN A 103 -26.82 -0.75 19.38
N ILE A 104 -27.21 -1.29 20.54
CA ILE A 104 -26.26 -1.73 21.57
C ILE A 104 -25.92 -3.20 21.26
N ILE A 105 -24.68 -3.47 20.87
CA ILE A 105 -24.21 -4.81 20.50
C ILE A 105 -23.75 -5.59 21.73
N GLU A 106 -23.06 -4.89 22.63
CA GLU A 106 -22.41 -5.48 23.78
C GLU A 106 -22.71 -4.59 24.98
N HIS A 107 -23.33 -5.17 26.00
CA HIS A 107 -23.56 -4.52 27.28
C HIS A 107 -23.07 -5.46 28.38
N SER A 108 -21.87 -5.20 28.88
CA SER A 108 -21.23 -5.98 29.94
C SER A 108 -20.78 -5.06 31.08
N ALA A 109 -20.39 -5.63 32.22
CA ALA A 109 -19.97 -4.87 33.38
C ALA A 109 -18.78 -3.91 33.11
N ASN A 110 -17.93 -4.26 32.14
CA ASN A 110 -16.68 -3.54 31.84
C ASN A 110 -16.58 -3.00 30.41
N ARG A 111 -17.52 -3.35 29.54
CA ARG A 111 -17.51 -2.92 28.15
C ARG A 111 -18.90 -2.68 27.61
N LEU A 112 -19.04 -1.57 26.88
CA LEU A 112 -20.25 -1.16 26.20
C LEU A 112 -19.90 -0.82 24.75
N LEU A 113 -20.66 -1.36 23.79
CA LEU A 113 -20.42 -1.15 22.36
C LEU A 113 -21.72 -0.77 21.65
N PHE A 114 -21.69 0.39 21.01
CA PHE A 114 -22.76 0.88 20.15
C PHE A 114 -22.37 0.78 18.68
N LYS A 115 -23.31 0.41 17.83
CA LYS A 115 -23.35 0.77 16.41
C LYS A 115 -24.26 1.98 16.28
N ALA A 116 -23.84 3.00 15.56
CA ALA A 116 -24.62 4.21 15.30
C ALA A 116 -24.53 4.60 13.83
N LYS A 117 -25.63 5.04 13.25
CA LYS A 117 -25.72 5.52 11.87
C LYS A 117 -26.11 7.00 11.88
N CYS A 118 -25.39 7.79 11.10
CA CYS A 118 -25.75 9.18 10.82
C CYS A 118 -26.30 9.26 9.38
N PRO A 119 -27.28 10.11 9.08
CA PRO A 119 -27.86 10.22 7.74
C PRO A 119 -26.80 10.53 6.68
N GLY A 120 -26.83 9.80 5.57
CA GLY A 120 -25.88 9.97 4.46
C GLY A 120 -24.44 9.52 4.75
N MET A 121 -24.18 8.98 5.95
CA MET A 121 -22.84 8.55 6.39
C MET A 121 -22.81 7.03 6.64
N PRO A 122 -21.63 6.39 6.57
CA PRO A 122 -21.46 5.00 6.96
C PRO A 122 -21.63 4.81 8.48
N LEU A 123 -21.68 3.55 8.91
CA LEU A 123 -21.83 3.16 10.32
C LEU A 123 -20.58 3.51 11.15
N TYR A 124 -20.83 3.91 12.38
CA TYR A 124 -19.84 4.16 13.41
C TYR A 124 -20.00 3.16 14.56
N GLY A 125 -18.89 2.69 15.09
CA GLY A 125 -18.79 1.92 16.32
C GLY A 125 -18.29 2.81 17.45
N VAL A 126 -19.08 2.98 18.51
CA VAL A 126 -18.65 3.69 19.73
C VAL A 126 -18.42 2.66 20.82
N ARG A 127 -17.16 2.47 21.20
CA ARG A 127 -16.74 1.55 22.25
C ARG A 127 -16.40 2.33 23.52
N ILE A 128 -16.94 1.88 24.64
CA ILE A 128 -16.63 2.39 25.97
C ILE A 128 -16.11 1.22 26.82
N GLU A 129 -14.93 1.40 27.39
CA GLU A 129 -14.30 0.42 28.27
C GLU A 129 -14.11 1.03 29.66
N ARG A 130 -14.48 0.26 30.69
CA ARG A 130 -14.35 0.63 32.10
C ARG A 130 -13.04 0.03 32.63
N GLY A 131 -12.07 0.90 32.90
CA GLY A 131 -10.84 0.60 33.64
C GLY A 131 -10.70 1.54 34.84
N GLU A 132 -9.48 2.02 35.12
CA GLU A 132 -9.25 3.09 36.11
C GLU A 132 -9.96 4.40 35.74
N ARG A 133 -10.11 4.65 34.43
CA ARG A 133 -10.92 5.72 33.85
C ARG A 133 -11.75 5.15 32.71
N LEU A 134 -12.88 5.78 32.42
CA LEU A 134 -13.69 5.41 31.27
C LEU A 134 -12.99 5.85 29.99
N ARG A 135 -12.71 4.89 29.11
CA ARG A 135 -12.09 5.15 27.81
C ARG A 135 -13.14 4.99 26.71
N MET A 136 -13.25 6.01 25.87
CA MET A 136 -14.16 6.01 24.73
C MET A 136 -13.38 6.07 23.42
N GLN A 137 -13.65 5.12 22.53
CA GLN A 137 -13.11 5.06 21.19
C GLN A 137 -14.25 5.06 20.18
N VAL A 138 -14.12 5.90 19.15
CA VAL A 138 -15.02 5.89 17.99
C VAL A 138 -14.24 5.29 16.82
N VAL A 139 -14.80 4.27 16.18
CA VAL A 139 -14.24 3.56 15.03
C VAL A 139 -15.28 3.58 13.91
N GLY A 140 -14.86 3.62 12.64
CA GLY A 140 -15.77 3.63 11.49
C GLY A 140 -15.64 4.91 10.67
N GLY A 141 -16.60 5.14 9.77
CA GLY A 141 -16.45 6.18 8.73
C GLY A 141 -15.94 5.64 7.38
N ASP A 142 -15.45 4.41 7.35
CA ASP A 142 -14.71 3.78 6.24
C ASP A 142 -15.31 2.44 5.78
N GLY A 143 -16.42 2.02 6.38
CA GLY A 143 -17.10 0.75 6.07
C GLY A 143 -16.56 -0.47 6.83
N LEU A 144 -15.66 -0.30 7.80
CA LEU A 144 -15.18 -1.42 8.63
C LEU A 144 -16.23 -1.91 9.64
N VAL A 145 -17.19 -1.07 9.99
CA VAL A 145 -18.29 -1.43 10.89
C VAL A 145 -19.38 -2.14 10.08
N GLY A 146 -19.58 -3.42 10.36
CA GLY A 146 -20.61 -4.24 9.72
C GLY A 146 -22.03 -3.69 9.91
N PRO A 147 -22.99 -4.07 9.05
CA PRO A 147 -24.36 -3.58 9.11
C PRO A 147 -25.05 -3.88 10.44
N PHE A 148 -26.17 -3.18 10.70
CA PHE A 148 -27.06 -3.55 11.80
C PHE A 148 -27.59 -4.97 11.58
N SER A 149 -27.62 -5.75 12.65
CA SER A 149 -28.07 -7.13 12.65
C SER A 149 -29.09 -7.30 13.76
N PRO A 150 -30.34 -7.73 13.49
CA PRO A 150 -31.33 -7.96 14.55
C PRO A 150 -30.88 -8.98 15.61
N ALA A 151 -29.89 -9.82 15.28
CA ALA A 151 -29.30 -10.76 16.23
C ALA A 151 -28.39 -10.10 17.28
N ASP A 152 -27.89 -8.89 17.02
CA ASP A 152 -26.97 -8.17 17.91
C ASP A 152 -27.71 -7.39 19.02
N GLY A 153 -29.01 -7.11 18.86
CA GLY A 153 -29.81 -6.33 19.82
C GLY A 153 -30.94 -5.52 19.18
N GLU A 154 -31.70 -4.78 20.00
CA GLU A 154 -32.75 -3.88 19.52
C GLU A 154 -32.14 -2.73 18.70
N ILE A 155 -32.69 -2.47 17.50
CA ILE A 155 -32.33 -1.33 16.67
C ILE A 155 -33.30 -0.19 17.00
N ILE A 156 -32.76 0.92 17.47
CA ILE A 156 -33.53 2.12 17.82
C ILE A 156 -33.37 3.12 16.70
N SER A 157 -34.47 3.41 16.02
CA SER A 157 -34.54 4.33 14.88
C SER A 157 -35.30 5.60 15.24
N PHE A 158 -34.86 6.72 14.65
CA PHE A 158 -35.50 8.03 14.76
C PHE A 158 -35.75 8.58 13.35
N ASP A 159 -36.99 8.94 13.07
CA ASP A 159 -37.39 9.41 11.73
C ASP A 159 -37.08 10.89 11.49
N GLN A 160 -36.81 11.65 12.56
CA GLN A 160 -36.62 13.09 12.51
C GLN A 160 -35.41 13.51 13.34
N PRO A 161 -34.69 14.57 12.92
CA PRO A 161 -33.68 15.18 13.77
C PRO A 161 -34.31 15.62 15.09
N PRO A 162 -33.56 15.65 16.20
CA PRO A 162 -34.08 16.11 17.47
C PRO A 162 -34.62 17.54 17.31
N SER A 163 -35.94 17.70 17.47
CA SER A 163 -36.65 18.96 17.46
C SER A 163 -36.25 19.77 18.69
N GLU A 164 -35.19 20.58 18.56
CA GLU A 164 -34.80 21.67 19.45
C GLU A 164 -34.55 21.33 20.94
N GLY A 165 -33.38 21.75 21.46
CA GLY A 165 -33.12 21.68 22.89
C GLY A 165 -31.69 22.05 23.28
N ILE A 166 -31.49 23.35 23.54
CA ILE A 166 -30.47 23.93 24.43
C ILE A 166 -29.01 23.94 23.91
N PHE A 167 -28.59 23.02 23.04
CA PHE A 167 -27.24 23.02 22.44
C PHE A 167 -27.20 23.35 20.95
N ALA A 168 -28.28 23.90 20.39
CA ALA A 168 -28.21 24.67 19.16
C ALA A 168 -27.53 26.02 19.44
N GLY A 169 -26.32 25.97 19.99
CA GLY A 169 -25.37 27.04 19.76
C GLY A 169 -25.27 27.14 18.25
N GLU A 170 -25.66 28.29 17.75
CA GLU A 170 -25.53 28.76 16.39
C GLU A 170 -24.07 28.64 15.99
N GLU A 171 -23.65 27.42 15.72
CA GLU A 171 -22.34 27.11 15.21
C GLU A 171 -22.42 27.58 13.78
N ASN A 172 -22.02 28.84 13.61
CA ASN A 172 -21.71 29.54 12.39
C ASN A 172 -20.63 28.75 11.63
N ARG A 173 -20.96 27.52 11.25
CA ARG A 173 -20.20 26.66 10.37
C ARG A 173 -20.56 27.13 8.99
N GLN A 174 -19.70 28.03 8.50
CA GLN A 174 -19.49 28.13 7.07
C GLN A 174 -19.45 26.69 6.51
N PRO A 175 -20.22 26.38 5.45
CA PRO A 175 -20.09 25.10 4.77
C PRO A 175 -18.60 24.86 4.52
N PRO A 176 -18.09 23.63 4.65
CA PRO A 176 -16.68 23.33 4.40
C PRO A 176 -16.36 24.02 3.08
N GLU A 177 -15.49 25.03 3.14
CA GLU A 177 -15.17 25.90 2.02
C GLU A 177 -14.80 24.94 0.90
N GLU A 178 -15.74 24.75 -0.03
CA GLU A 178 -15.60 23.84 -1.15
C GLU A 178 -14.49 24.50 -1.94
N THR A 179 -13.23 24.13 -1.62
CA THR A 179 -12.05 24.72 -2.23
C THR A 179 -12.32 24.59 -3.71
N ASN A 180 -12.68 25.71 -4.32
CA ASN A 180 -13.16 25.80 -5.68
C ASN A 180 -11.94 25.60 -6.56
N ARG A 181 -11.43 24.36 -6.54
CA ARG A 181 -10.27 23.94 -7.29
C ARG A 181 -10.75 24.02 -8.72
N PRO A 182 -10.18 24.92 -9.50
CA PRO A 182 -10.68 25.16 -10.83
C PRO A 182 -10.57 23.87 -11.63
N ARG A 183 -11.59 23.56 -12.44
CA ARG A 183 -11.69 22.27 -13.18
C ARG A 183 -10.44 21.94 -14.00
N TRP A 184 -9.66 22.95 -14.41
CA TRP A 184 -8.38 22.76 -15.11
C TRP A 184 -7.32 22.03 -14.26
N TRP A 185 -7.41 22.06 -12.93
CA TRP A 185 -6.48 21.34 -12.05
C TRP A 185 -6.56 19.82 -12.25
N ILE A 186 -7.77 19.29 -12.48
CA ILE A 186 -7.98 17.87 -12.78
C ILE A 186 -7.27 17.52 -14.09
N LEU A 187 -7.44 18.36 -15.12
CA LEU A 187 -6.77 18.17 -16.41
C LEU A 187 -5.25 18.21 -16.25
N LEU A 188 -4.71 19.21 -15.56
CA LEU A 188 -3.27 19.33 -15.33
C LEU A 188 -2.71 18.10 -14.60
N SER A 189 -3.34 17.69 -13.49
CA SER A 189 -2.89 16.52 -12.72
C SER A 189 -2.94 15.23 -13.54
N SER A 190 -3.95 15.07 -14.38
CA SER A 190 -4.08 13.92 -15.29
C SER A 190 -2.98 13.93 -16.36
N THR A 191 -2.70 15.08 -16.97
CA THR A 191 -1.66 15.23 -18.00
C THR A 191 -0.27 14.92 -17.43
N VAL A 192 0.04 15.41 -16.23
CA VAL A 192 1.33 15.13 -15.56
C VAL A 192 1.49 13.63 -15.30
N ASN A 193 0.46 12.97 -14.79
CA ASN A 193 0.49 11.52 -14.54
C ASN A 193 0.67 10.70 -15.83
N LEU A 194 0.01 11.08 -16.93
CA LEU A 194 0.17 10.42 -18.23
C LEU A 194 1.59 10.58 -18.79
N LEU A 195 2.18 11.76 -18.66
CA LEU A 195 3.54 12.03 -19.14
C LEU A 195 4.58 11.24 -18.35
N LEU A 196 4.40 11.13 -17.04
CA LEU A 196 5.22 10.27 -16.18
C LEU A 196 5.11 8.80 -16.57
N LEU A 197 3.89 8.29 -16.79
CA LEU A 197 3.68 6.91 -17.24
C LEU A 197 4.36 6.64 -18.59
N ALA A 198 4.23 7.56 -19.55
CA ALA A 198 4.87 7.45 -20.84
C ALA A 198 6.41 7.40 -20.72
N ALA A 199 7.01 8.24 -19.87
CA ALA A 199 8.46 8.24 -19.64
C ALA A 199 8.96 6.90 -19.07
N VAL A 200 8.20 6.28 -18.16
CA VAL A 200 8.50 4.94 -17.63
C VAL A 200 8.46 3.90 -18.75
N ILE A 201 7.41 3.90 -19.57
CA ILE A 201 7.26 2.96 -20.68
C ILE A 201 8.42 3.10 -21.68
N VAL A 202 8.76 4.32 -22.10
CA VAL A 202 9.88 4.57 -23.03
C VAL A 202 11.19 4.06 -22.45
N THR A 203 11.46 4.32 -21.17
CA THR A 203 12.67 3.84 -20.49
C THR A 203 12.76 2.31 -20.50
N VAL A 204 11.65 1.63 -20.17
CA VAL A 204 11.57 0.16 -20.22
C VAL A 204 11.79 -0.37 -21.64
N VAL A 205 11.21 0.27 -22.67
CA VAL A 205 11.38 -0.12 -24.07
C VAL A 205 12.82 0.06 -24.54
N ILE A 206 13.47 1.18 -24.22
CA ILE A 206 14.87 1.44 -24.58
C ILE A 206 15.78 0.38 -23.95
N VAL A 207 15.57 0.08 -22.66
CA VAL A 207 16.34 -0.95 -21.94
C VAL A 207 16.10 -2.34 -22.55
N ALA A 208 14.84 -2.67 -22.87
CA ALA A 208 14.48 -3.93 -23.50
C ALA A 208 15.09 -4.09 -24.89
N ARG A 209 15.08 -3.04 -25.72
CA ARG A 209 15.67 -3.05 -27.07
C ARG A 209 17.20 -3.15 -27.05
N ARG A 210 17.87 -2.64 -26.01
CA ARG A 210 19.32 -2.74 -25.85
C ARG A 210 19.78 -4.08 -25.27
N ALA A 211 18.88 -4.88 -24.72
CA ALA A 211 19.22 -6.21 -24.22
C ALA A 211 19.41 -7.17 -25.41
N LYS A 212 20.66 -7.55 -25.69
CA LYS A 212 20.95 -8.59 -26.70
C LYS A 212 20.32 -9.91 -26.26
N PRO A 213 19.54 -10.60 -27.11
CA PRO A 213 19.02 -11.92 -26.78
C PRO A 213 20.20 -12.90 -26.72
N LEU A 214 20.47 -13.48 -25.55
CA LEU A 214 21.41 -14.60 -25.45
C LEU A 214 20.70 -15.91 -25.76
N PRO A 215 21.45 -16.93 -26.20
CA PRO A 215 20.90 -18.24 -26.48
C PRO A 215 20.18 -18.84 -25.26
N PRO A 216 19.12 -19.63 -25.49
CA PRO A 216 18.41 -20.30 -24.41
C PRO A 216 19.35 -21.27 -23.68
N LEU A 217 19.45 -21.15 -22.36
CA LEU A 217 20.17 -22.15 -21.55
C LEU A 217 19.44 -23.49 -21.54
N GLU A 218 20.20 -24.57 -21.70
CA GLU A 218 19.69 -25.94 -21.60
C GLU A 218 19.23 -26.30 -20.19
N SER A 219 18.38 -27.33 -20.09
CA SER A 219 17.83 -27.81 -18.82
C SER A 219 18.92 -28.24 -17.82
N ALA A 220 19.99 -28.87 -18.31
CA ALA A 220 21.11 -29.34 -17.51
C ALA A 220 21.89 -28.17 -16.86
N GLN A 221 22.16 -27.12 -17.61
CA GLN A 221 22.85 -25.93 -17.11
C GLN A 221 22.03 -25.21 -16.02
N LYS A 222 20.70 -25.15 -16.18
CA LYS A 222 19.80 -24.60 -15.17
C LYS A 222 19.77 -25.42 -13.87
N ASN A 223 19.95 -26.74 -13.95
CA ASN A 223 20.09 -27.58 -12.76
C ASN A 223 21.38 -27.25 -12.02
N ALA A 224 22.51 -27.14 -12.72
CA ALA A 224 23.79 -26.80 -12.13
C ALA A 224 23.72 -25.44 -11.40
N LEU A 225 23.17 -24.42 -12.06
CA LEU A 225 22.98 -23.10 -11.46
C LEU A 225 22.06 -23.12 -10.23
N MET A 226 21.06 -24.00 -10.21
CA MET A 226 20.20 -24.15 -9.04
C MET A 226 20.93 -24.79 -7.85
N LEU A 227 21.82 -25.76 -8.10
CA LEU A 227 22.63 -26.38 -7.05
C LEU A 227 23.60 -25.38 -6.40
N GLU A 228 24.09 -24.42 -7.18
CA GLU A 228 24.95 -23.33 -6.70
C GLU A 228 24.16 -22.19 -6.00
N SER A 229 22.84 -22.17 -6.15
CA SER A 229 21.99 -21.11 -5.61
C SER A 229 21.45 -21.43 -4.22
N ARG A 230 21.24 -20.38 -3.41
CA ARG A 230 20.59 -20.51 -2.09
C ARG A 230 19.08 -20.29 -2.21
N GLU A 231 18.27 -21.15 -1.61
CA GLU A 231 16.82 -20.93 -1.53
C GLU A 231 16.50 -19.74 -0.59
N VAL A 232 15.74 -18.77 -1.08
CA VAL A 232 15.34 -17.56 -0.31
C VAL A 232 13.87 -17.64 0.07
N LEU A 233 13.03 -18.15 -0.84
CA LEU A 233 11.60 -18.37 -0.67
C LEU A 233 11.26 -19.72 -1.32
N PRO A 234 10.15 -20.37 -0.94
CA PRO A 234 9.73 -21.62 -1.56
C PRO A 234 9.69 -21.50 -3.09
N ASN A 235 10.47 -22.35 -3.77
CA ASN A 235 10.63 -22.38 -5.23
C ASN A 235 11.34 -21.15 -5.86
N ILE A 236 12.01 -20.32 -5.06
CA ILE A 236 12.80 -19.16 -5.51
C ILE A 236 14.21 -19.23 -4.92
N TYR A 237 15.19 -19.38 -5.80
CA TYR A 237 16.60 -19.51 -5.48
C TYR A 237 17.34 -18.25 -5.90
N ARG A 238 18.25 -17.75 -5.06
CA ARG A 238 19.13 -16.61 -5.35
C ARG A 238 20.54 -17.12 -5.64
N HIS A 239 21.04 -16.79 -6.82
CA HIS A 239 22.40 -17.13 -7.24
C HIS A 239 23.40 -16.10 -6.69
N PRO A 240 24.66 -16.47 -6.39
CA PRO A 240 25.70 -15.54 -5.96
C PRO A 240 25.91 -14.35 -6.92
N ASP A 241 25.71 -14.55 -8.21
CA ASP A 241 25.80 -13.47 -9.22
C ASP A 241 24.65 -12.44 -9.15
N GLY A 242 23.70 -12.61 -8.23
CA GLY A 242 22.67 -11.61 -7.92
C GLY A 242 21.35 -11.74 -8.69
N PHE A 243 21.15 -12.82 -9.45
CA PHE A 243 19.86 -13.12 -10.09
C PHE A 243 19.05 -14.17 -9.31
N TYR A 244 17.80 -14.33 -9.71
CA TYR A 244 16.83 -15.23 -9.10
C TYR A 244 16.44 -16.33 -10.08
N ILE A 245 16.42 -17.58 -9.63
CA ILE A 245 15.93 -18.73 -10.38
C ILE A 245 14.61 -19.16 -9.74
N VAL A 246 13.55 -19.24 -10.53
CA VAL A 246 12.22 -19.63 -10.06
C VAL A 246 11.78 -20.93 -10.69
N ARG A 247 11.27 -21.84 -9.87
CA ARG A 247 10.58 -23.05 -10.31
C ARG A 247 9.07 -22.78 -10.32
N GLY A 248 8.49 -22.69 -11.52
CA GLY A 248 7.04 -22.49 -11.68
C GLY A 248 6.23 -23.75 -11.36
N ARG A 249 4.90 -23.62 -11.31
CA ARG A 249 3.97 -24.74 -10.98
C ARG A 249 4.18 -26.00 -11.81
N HIS A 250 4.47 -25.87 -13.11
CA HIS A 250 4.73 -27.00 -14.01
C HIS A 250 6.20 -27.47 -14.00
N GLY A 251 6.98 -27.14 -12.97
CA GLY A 251 8.40 -27.51 -12.86
C GLY A 251 9.34 -26.79 -13.83
N ARG A 252 8.83 -25.87 -14.66
CA ARG A 252 9.63 -25.05 -15.57
C ARG A 252 10.48 -24.05 -14.78
N ARG A 253 11.76 -23.97 -15.13
CA ARG A 253 12.76 -23.14 -14.45
C ARG A 253 13.13 -21.93 -15.30
N ARG A 254 13.01 -20.75 -14.70
CA ARG A 254 13.19 -19.44 -15.34
C ARG A 254 14.10 -18.58 -14.50
N ILE A 255 14.89 -17.75 -15.16
CA ILE A 255 15.87 -16.88 -14.53
C ILE A 255 15.34 -15.45 -14.63
N PHE A 256 15.34 -14.72 -13.52
CA PHE A 256 14.88 -13.36 -13.41
C PHE A 256 15.97 -12.49 -12.77
N PRO A 257 16.18 -11.26 -13.25
CA PRO A 257 17.19 -10.41 -12.66
C PRO A 257 16.72 -9.78 -11.32
N TRP A 258 15.42 -9.86 -11.00
CA TRP A 258 14.79 -9.14 -9.90
C TRP A 258 13.86 -10.07 -9.13
N LEU A 259 13.73 -9.86 -7.81
CA LEU A 259 12.87 -10.68 -6.97
C LEU A 259 11.38 -10.48 -7.29
N ILE A 260 10.96 -9.26 -7.63
CA ILE A 260 9.56 -8.95 -7.92
C ILE A 260 9.07 -9.69 -9.17
N SER A 261 9.87 -9.74 -10.24
CA SER A 261 9.50 -10.50 -11.44
C SER A 261 9.52 -12.01 -11.19
N ALA A 262 10.42 -12.49 -10.33
CA ALA A 262 10.41 -13.86 -9.84
C ALA A 262 9.11 -14.21 -9.09
N LEU A 263 8.64 -13.33 -8.21
CA LEU A 263 7.37 -13.49 -7.48
C LEU A 263 6.17 -13.48 -8.43
N LEU A 264 6.10 -12.50 -9.35
CA LEU A 264 5.04 -12.41 -10.35
C LEU A 264 4.96 -13.68 -11.21
N TYR A 265 6.10 -14.25 -11.59
CA TYR A 265 6.13 -15.50 -12.34
C TYR A 265 5.66 -16.71 -11.52
N ARG A 266 6.06 -16.80 -10.24
CA ARG A 266 5.66 -17.88 -9.35
C ARG A 266 4.15 -17.89 -9.12
N ASP A 267 3.60 -16.72 -8.80
CA ASP A 267 2.24 -16.59 -8.29
C ASP A 267 1.22 -16.44 -9.44
N LEU A 268 1.56 -15.69 -10.49
CA LEU A 268 0.67 -15.37 -11.62
C LEU A 268 1.06 -16.06 -12.93
N GLY A 269 2.25 -16.70 -13.02
CA GLY A 269 2.73 -17.32 -14.26
C GLY A 269 3.19 -16.32 -15.34
N ILE A 270 3.24 -15.02 -15.03
CA ILE A 270 3.55 -13.95 -15.98
C ILE A 270 5.06 -13.94 -16.26
N ARG A 271 5.44 -14.03 -17.54
CA ARG A 271 6.84 -14.06 -18.00
C ARG A 271 7.41 -12.66 -18.24
N PHE A 272 7.32 -11.79 -17.24
CA PHE A 272 7.81 -10.42 -17.36
C PHE A 272 9.32 -10.38 -17.11
N LEU A 273 10.08 -9.78 -18.04
CA LEU A 273 11.53 -9.54 -17.89
C LEU A 273 12.36 -10.79 -17.55
N GLU A 274 12.04 -11.93 -18.18
CA GLU A 274 12.89 -13.13 -18.10
C GLU A 274 14.31 -12.75 -18.54
N HIS A 275 15.29 -13.11 -17.72
CA HIS A 275 16.68 -12.80 -17.99
C HIS A 275 17.17 -13.68 -19.14
N ARG A 276 17.10 -13.14 -20.37
CA ARG A 276 17.68 -13.76 -21.56
C ARG A 276 19.17 -13.46 -21.71
N ALA A 277 19.86 -13.07 -20.64
CA ALA A 277 21.23 -12.59 -20.73
C ALA A 277 22.13 -13.14 -19.61
N PHE A 278 22.58 -14.39 -19.75
CA PHE A 278 23.77 -14.88 -19.05
C PHE A 278 24.91 -15.16 -20.02
N HIS A 279 25.98 -14.35 -19.94
CA HIS A 279 27.30 -14.84 -20.32
C HIS A 279 27.77 -15.69 -19.16
N PHE A 280 27.70 -17.02 -19.32
CA PHE A 280 28.44 -17.92 -18.44
C PHE A 280 29.93 -17.62 -18.68
N SER A 281 30.49 -16.72 -17.88
CA SER A 281 31.92 -16.53 -17.75
C SER A 281 32.43 -17.79 -17.06
N GLY A 282 32.54 -18.88 -17.83
CA GLY A 282 33.13 -20.11 -17.36
C GLY A 282 34.53 -19.77 -16.87
N SER A 283 34.68 -19.68 -15.56
CA SER A 283 35.98 -19.67 -14.93
C SER A 283 36.64 -20.97 -15.39
N ARG A 284 37.61 -20.84 -16.29
CA ARG A 284 38.64 -21.85 -16.48
C ARG A 284 39.30 -22.08 -15.12
N ARG A 285 38.79 -23.02 -14.33
CA ARG A 285 39.62 -23.74 -13.38
C ARG A 285 40.36 -24.77 -14.22
N LYS A 286 41.58 -24.40 -14.62
CA LYS A 286 42.62 -25.40 -14.84
C LYS A 286 43.05 -25.79 -13.44
N ASP A 287 42.65 -26.97 -12.99
CA ASP A 287 43.38 -27.81 -12.05
C ASP A 287 43.13 -29.25 -12.49
#